data_AF-A0AAJ6EY54-F1
#
_entry.id   AF-A0AAJ6EY54-F1
#
_cell.length_a   1.000
_cell.length_b   1.000
_cell.length_c   1.000
_cell.angle_alpha   90.00
_cell.angle_beta   90.00
_cell.angle_gamma   90.00
#
_symmetry.space_group_name_H-M   'P 1'
#
loop_
_entity.id
_entity.type
_entity.pdbx_description
1 polymer ?
#
loop_
_entity_poly.entity_id
_entity_poly.type
_entity_poly.pdbx_seq_one_letter_code
_entity_poly.pdbx_strand_id
1 'polypeptide(L)'
;MTETPPSRPFDETEALAWLRSQPDGRVTASAAELGRQWGWNRMRAGRRLRAWQKAGHILRNAEEIVVTASVAPAVTEAAGVAPEATATRRSMTPVKRAAFIVALVLACVSAAFSIDGLTAIFAGAFWPVIIMGAALEAGKLVAAAWLTENWRSAPPLLCLVLVVMIGILMGLNAIGVFGFLTRAHLDHMVTVDLALADRTADTEARLAIQSQSVADLDRRIAQIDAAIEESTRLGRPIGAMRIADQKRRDRADIVAARQHEAQALANLRVEKAKIDAERRRAEADVGPVRYLAELIGMPATDLERSVRMLTLALVAVLDPMAVALLLAAGAHTGRALR
;
A
#
# COMPACT_ATOMS: atom_id res chain seq x y z
N MET A 1 33.88 -62.11 -23.56
CA MET A 1 34.74 -62.39 -24.73
C MET A 1 36.08 -61.71 -24.47
N THR A 2 37.15 -62.49 -24.34
CA THR A 2 38.51 -62.01 -24.07
C THR A 2 39.15 -61.56 -25.38
N GLU A 3 39.06 -60.26 -25.67
CA GLU A 3 39.77 -59.67 -26.82
C GLU A 3 41.24 -59.40 -26.48
N THR A 4 42.11 -59.79 -27.40
CA THR A 4 43.56 -59.62 -27.39
C THR A 4 43.92 -58.13 -27.30
N PRO A 5 44.92 -57.73 -26.49
CA PRO A 5 45.34 -56.32 -26.40
C PRO A 5 45.83 -55.81 -27.77
N PRO A 6 45.53 -54.56 -28.14
CA PRO A 6 45.85 -54.01 -29.46
C PRO A 6 47.37 -53.93 -29.69
N SER A 7 47.81 -54.14 -30.93
CA SER A 7 49.23 -54.12 -31.35
C SER A 7 49.88 -52.72 -31.26
N ARG A 8 49.09 -51.67 -31.02
CA ARG A 8 49.53 -50.30 -30.69
C ARG A 8 48.54 -49.67 -29.69
N PRO A 9 48.99 -48.86 -28.71
CA PRO A 9 48.08 -48.13 -27.82
C PRO A 9 47.23 -47.12 -28.61
N PHE A 10 45.96 -46.97 -28.21
CA PHE A 10 45.00 -46.06 -28.86
C PHE A 10 45.43 -44.61 -28.68
N ASP A 11 45.15 -43.77 -29.67
CA ASP A 11 45.21 -42.32 -29.50
C ASP A 11 43.93 -41.77 -28.81
N GLU A 12 43.97 -40.53 -28.32
CA GLU A 12 42.88 -39.97 -27.50
C GLU A 12 41.55 -39.83 -28.25
N THR A 13 41.62 -39.54 -29.55
CA THR A 13 40.48 -39.46 -30.46
C THR A 13 39.89 -40.85 -30.73
N GLU A 14 40.75 -41.86 -30.89
CA GLU A 14 40.34 -43.26 -31.10
C GLU A 14 39.68 -43.84 -29.87
N ALA A 15 40.22 -43.58 -28.68
CA ALA A 15 39.62 -44.01 -27.41
C ALA A 15 38.24 -43.36 -27.17
N LEU A 16 38.07 -42.09 -27.53
CA LEU A 16 36.77 -41.42 -27.43
C LEU A 16 35.77 -41.92 -28.49
N ALA A 17 36.24 -42.20 -29.71
CA ALA A 17 35.42 -42.80 -30.76
C ALA A 17 34.98 -44.22 -30.40
N TRP A 18 35.86 -45.02 -29.80
CA TRP A 18 35.56 -46.35 -29.32
C TRP A 18 34.53 -46.34 -28.18
N LEU A 19 34.60 -45.36 -27.27
CA LEU A 19 33.55 -45.16 -26.24
C LEU A 19 32.20 -44.84 -26.88
N ARG A 20 32.18 -44.06 -27.96
CA ARG A 20 30.95 -43.72 -28.72
C ARG A 20 30.39 -44.90 -29.52
N SER A 21 31.24 -45.85 -29.93
CA SER A 21 30.81 -47.01 -30.69
C SER A 21 30.24 -48.15 -29.84
N GLN A 22 30.20 -47.99 -28.50
CA GLN A 22 29.62 -49.01 -27.62
C GLN A 22 28.08 -49.00 -27.72
N PRO A 23 27.44 -50.19 -27.75
CA PRO A 23 25.99 -50.28 -27.75
C PRO A 23 25.40 -49.55 -26.54
N ASP A 24 24.35 -48.76 -26.77
CA ASP A 24 23.67 -47.88 -25.80
C ASP A 24 24.49 -46.71 -25.23
N GLY A 25 25.72 -46.46 -25.73
CA GLY A 25 26.57 -45.37 -25.25
C GLY A 25 27.01 -45.52 -23.80
N ARG A 26 26.86 -46.70 -23.21
CA ARG A 26 27.21 -47.01 -21.81
C ARG A 26 28.35 -48.02 -21.74
N VAL A 27 29.27 -47.77 -20.83
CA VAL A 27 30.43 -48.63 -20.59
C VAL A 27 30.56 -48.90 -19.10
N THR A 28 30.31 -50.13 -18.69
CA THR A 28 30.44 -50.61 -17.30
C THR A 28 31.84 -51.14 -17.00
N ALA A 29 32.87 -50.42 -17.46
CA ALA A 29 34.27 -50.80 -17.27
C ALA A 29 35.00 -49.74 -16.43
N SER A 30 35.83 -50.20 -15.49
CA SER A 30 36.66 -49.34 -14.67
C SER A 30 37.77 -48.67 -15.49
N ALA A 31 38.28 -47.55 -15.01
CA ALA A 31 39.40 -46.85 -15.66
C ALA A 31 40.68 -47.72 -15.78
N ALA A 32 40.81 -48.77 -14.96
CA ALA A 32 41.92 -49.72 -15.04
C ALA A 32 41.72 -50.74 -16.17
N GLU A 33 40.48 -51.19 -16.41
CA GLU A 33 40.11 -52.09 -17.51
C GLU A 33 40.22 -51.39 -18.86
N LEU A 34 39.67 -50.17 -18.95
CA LEU A 34 39.79 -49.33 -20.14
C LEU A 34 41.25 -48.97 -20.44
N GLY A 35 42.06 -48.75 -19.40
CA GLY A 35 43.50 -48.57 -19.55
C GLY A 35 44.16 -49.79 -20.21
N ARG A 36 43.85 -51.01 -19.78
CA ARG A 36 44.40 -52.24 -20.40
C ARG A 36 43.93 -52.40 -21.85
N GLN A 37 42.67 -52.10 -22.14
CA GLN A 37 42.09 -52.25 -23.47
C GLN A 37 42.66 -51.25 -24.48
N TRP A 38 42.95 -50.02 -24.06
CA TRP A 38 43.53 -48.98 -24.91
C TRP A 38 45.07 -48.96 -24.91
N GLY A 39 45.73 -49.86 -24.17
CA GLY A 39 47.18 -49.85 -24.00
C GLY A 39 47.71 -48.67 -23.19
N TRP A 40 46.89 -48.09 -22.31
CA TRP A 40 47.23 -46.95 -21.44
C TRP A 40 47.51 -47.40 -20.00
N ASN A 41 48.43 -46.71 -19.31
CA ASN A 41 48.58 -46.86 -17.86
C ASN A 41 47.31 -46.36 -17.14
N ARG A 42 46.90 -47.03 -16.05
CA ARG A 42 45.76 -46.69 -15.18
C ARG A 42 45.67 -45.20 -14.84
N MET A 43 46.81 -44.54 -14.56
CA MET A 43 46.82 -43.10 -14.26
C MET A 43 46.45 -42.23 -15.48
N ARG A 44 46.91 -42.59 -16.68
CA ARG A 44 46.62 -41.86 -17.92
C ARG A 44 45.14 -41.97 -18.27
N ALA A 45 44.59 -43.19 -18.24
CA ALA A 45 43.16 -43.43 -18.48
C ALA A 45 42.28 -42.67 -17.47
N GLY A 46 42.61 -42.73 -16.17
CA GLY A 46 41.87 -42.00 -15.15
C GLY A 46 41.94 -40.47 -15.30
N ARG A 47 43.09 -39.92 -15.73
CA ARG A 47 43.22 -38.47 -15.98
C ARG A 47 42.41 -38.02 -17.20
N ARG A 48 42.43 -38.80 -18.29
CA ARG A 48 41.70 -38.46 -19.53
C ARG A 48 40.19 -38.58 -19.38
N LEU A 49 39.70 -39.62 -18.71
CA LEU A 49 38.27 -39.75 -18.40
C LEU A 49 37.76 -38.54 -17.59
N ARG A 50 38.52 -38.07 -16.58
CA ARG A 50 38.16 -36.84 -15.85
C ARG A 50 38.15 -35.59 -16.73
N ALA A 51 39.11 -35.46 -17.65
CA ALA A 51 39.17 -34.33 -18.57
C ALA A 51 37.98 -34.33 -19.54
N TRP A 52 37.62 -35.49 -20.09
CA TRP A 52 36.44 -35.63 -20.96
C TRP A 52 35.12 -35.44 -20.23
N GLN A 53 35.05 -35.82 -18.95
CA GLN A 53 33.91 -35.50 -18.10
C GLN A 53 33.78 -33.99 -17.89
N LYS A 54 34.88 -33.29 -17.59
CA LYS A 54 34.89 -31.83 -17.44
C LYS A 54 34.54 -31.11 -18.75
N ALA A 55 34.91 -31.69 -19.90
CA ALA A 55 34.58 -31.19 -21.23
C ALA A 55 33.15 -31.55 -21.69
N GLY A 56 32.39 -32.33 -20.91
CA GLY A 56 31.01 -32.71 -21.22
C GLY A 56 30.87 -33.78 -22.31
N HIS A 57 31.96 -34.49 -22.66
CA HIS A 57 31.93 -35.58 -23.63
C HIS A 57 31.47 -36.92 -23.03
N ILE A 58 31.62 -37.10 -21.71
CA ILE A 58 31.17 -38.27 -20.97
C ILE A 58 30.59 -37.87 -19.61
N LEU A 59 29.64 -38.65 -19.11
CA LEU A 59 29.16 -38.63 -17.73
C LEU A 59 29.66 -39.90 -17.04
N ARG A 60 30.17 -39.78 -15.82
CA ARG A 60 30.74 -40.92 -15.09
C ARG A 60 30.11 -41.02 -13.71
N ASN A 61 29.47 -42.16 -13.46
CA ASN A 61 28.98 -42.59 -12.14
C ASN A 61 29.94 -43.63 -11.53
N ALA A 62 29.66 -44.10 -10.31
CA ALA A 62 30.52 -45.06 -9.61
C ALA A 62 30.64 -46.41 -10.36
N GLU A 63 29.60 -46.79 -11.11
CA GLU A 63 29.48 -48.11 -11.76
C GLU A 63 29.49 -48.06 -13.30
N GLU A 64 29.20 -46.91 -13.92
CA GLU A 64 29.11 -46.77 -15.38
C GLU A 64 29.67 -45.44 -15.92
N ILE A 65 30.23 -45.48 -17.13
CA ILE A 65 30.61 -44.32 -17.94
C ILE A 65 29.63 -44.23 -19.11
N VAL A 66 28.86 -43.15 -19.19
CA VAL A 66 27.87 -42.90 -20.25
C VAL A 66 28.39 -41.79 -21.16
N VAL A 67 28.43 -42.03 -22.47
CA VAL A 67 28.87 -41.04 -23.46
C VAL A 67 27.68 -40.16 -23.85
N THR A 68 27.82 -38.85 -23.69
CA THR A 68 26.77 -37.88 -24.04
C THR A 68 26.72 -37.69 -25.55
N ALA A 69 25.68 -38.23 -26.19
CA ALA A 69 25.40 -37.94 -27.60
C ALA A 69 24.91 -36.48 -27.75
N SER A 70 25.60 -35.69 -28.55
CA SER A 70 25.07 -34.43 -29.09
C SER A 70 24.01 -34.78 -30.14
N VAL A 71 22.74 -34.42 -29.92
CA VAL A 71 21.60 -34.89 -30.74
C VAL A 71 21.14 -33.85 -31.76
N ALA A 72 20.91 -34.26 -33.02
CA ALA A 72 19.74 -33.96 -33.89
C ALA A 72 19.83 -34.68 -35.26
N PRO A 73 18.71 -34.96 -35.97
CA PRO A 73 17.44 -35.54 -35.50
C PRO A 73 16.96 -36.77 -36.33
N ALA A 74 15.96 -37.46 -35.76
CA ALA A 74 14.90 -38.27 -36.37
C ALA A 74 15.21 -39.70 -36.87
N VAL A 75 14.61 -40.71 -36.23
CA VAL A 75 13.40 -41.45 -36.70
C VAL A 75 13.26 -42.79 -35.93
N THR A 76 12.08 -42.95 -35.30
CA THR A 76 11.35 -44.16 -34.81
C THR A 76 11.85 -45.04 -33.64
N GLU A 77 10.91 -45.23 -32.70
CA GLU A 77 10.59 -46.47 -31.94
C GLU A 77 11.56 -47.01 -30.88
N ALA A 78 11.22 -46.82 -29.60
CA ALA A 78 10.56 -47.85 -28.76
C ALA A 78 10.68 -47.55 -27.25
N ALA A 79 9.55 -47.70 -26.56
CA ALA A 79 9.40 -48.17 -25.19
C ALA A 79 10.23 -47.53 -24.03
N GLY A 80 9.61 -46.52 -23.39
CA GLY A 80 9.31 -46.55 -21.95
C GLY A 80 10.44 -46.54 -20.92
N VAL A 81 10.81 -45.35 -20.42
CA VAL A 81 11.12 -45.09 -19.00
C VAL A 81 10.69 -43.65 -18.68
N ALA A 82 10.00 -43.44 -17.56
CA ALA A 82 9.49 -42.15 -17.11
C ALA A 82 10.61 -41.07 -17.01
N PRO A 83 10.37 -39.81 -17.39
CA PRO A 83 11.37 -38.77 -17.24
C PRO A 83 11.43 -38.34 -15.78
N GLU A 84 12.56 -38.62 -15.13
CA GLU A 84 12.98 -37.95 -13.91
C GLU A 84 13.07 -36.45 -14.23
N ALA A 85 12.15 -35.67 -13.68
CA ALA A 85 12.02 -34.25 -13.95
C ALA A 85 13.29 -33.53 -13.49
N THR A 86 14.20 -33.27 -14.43
CA THR A 86 15.23 -32.26 -14.25
C THR A 86 14.48 -30.95 -14.05
N ALA A 87 14.39 -30.49 -12.80
CA ALA A 87 13.78 -29.23 -12.44
C ALA A 87 14.63 -28.10 -13.05
N THR A 88 14.43 -27.82 -14.34
CA THR A 88 14.78 -26.55 -14.94
C THR A 88 14.12 -25.49 -14.08
N ARG A 89 14.92 -24.81 -13.26
CA ARG A 89 14.51 -23.68 -12.43
C ARG A 89 13.90 -22.65 -13.37
N ARG A 90 12.57 -22.70 -13.51
CA ARG A 90 11.81 -21.93 -14.48
C ARG A 90 12.00 -20.46 -14.11
N SER A 91 12.90 -19.76 -14.80
CA SER A 91 13.14 -18.36 -14.52
C SER A 91 11.85 -17.62 -14.80
N MET A 92 11.18 -17.12 -13.75
CA MET A 92 10.02 -16.25 -13.92
C MET A 92 10.41 -15.11 -14.86
N THR A 93 9.58 -14.83 -15.85
CA THR A 93 9.75 -13.65 -16.71
C THR A 93 9.77 -12.40 -15.82
N PRO A 94 10.52 -11.34 -16.19
CA PRO A 94 10.64 -10.14 -15.36
C PRO A 94 9.27 -9.54 -15.00
N VAL A 95 8.31 -9.61 -15.93
CA VAL A 95 6.91 -9.17 -15.73
C VAL A 95 6.20 -9.97 -14.64
N LYS A 96 6.37 -11.30 -14.59
CA LYS A 96 5.74 -12.14 -13.55
C LYS A 96 6.33 -11.85 -12.16
N ARG A 97 7.63 -11.57 -12.07
CA ARG A 97 8.26 -11.17 -10.81
C ARG A 97 7.74 -9.82 -10.34
N ALA A 98 7.63 -8.85 -11.26
CA ALA A 98 7.06 -7.55 -10.97
C ALA A 98 5.61 -7.66 -10.49
N ALA A 99 4.76 -8.43 -11.18
CA ALA A 99 3.38 -8.68 -10.77
C ALA A 99 3.28 -9.31 -9.37
N PHE A 100 4.13 -10.30 -9.06
CA PHE A 100 4.16 -10.93 -7.73
C PHE A 100 4.58 -9.94 -6.63
N ILE A 101 5.62 -9.15 -6.86
CA ILE A 101 6.11 -8.16 -5.90
C ILE A 101 5.04 -7.08 -5.66
N VAL A 102 4.44 -6.56 -6.73
CA VAL A 102 3.38 -5.54 -6.63
C VAL A 102 2.14 -6.12 -5.92
N ALA A 103 1.75 -7.36 -6.23
CA ALA A 103 0.67 -8.04 -5.52
C ALA A 103 0.92 -8.12 -4.02
N LEU A 104 2.12 -8.54 -3.61
CA LEU A 104 2.49 -8.66 -2.21
C LEU A 104 2.51 -7.29 -1.51
N VAL A 105 3.07 -6.26 -2.15
CA VAL A 105 3.10 -4.90 -1.60
C VAL A 105 1.68 -4.36 -1.42
N LEU A 106 0.82 -4.49 -2.43
CA LEU A 106 -0.57 -4.06 -2.35
C LEU A 106 -1.34 -4.79 -1.25
N ALA A 107 -1.18 -6.11 -1.15
CA ALA A 107 -1.80 -6.93 -0.11
C ALA A 107 -1.32 -6.52 1.29
N CYS A 108 -0.01 -6.36 1.50
CA CYS A 108 0.53 -5.93 2.79
C CYS A 108 0.07 -4.54 3.20
N VAL A 109 0.10 -3.56 2.29
CA VAL A 109 -0.38 -2.19 2.57
C VAL A 109 -1.88 -2.19 2.86
N SER A 110 -2.67 -2.88 2.04
CA SER A 110 -4.10 -3.02 2.25
C SER A 110 -4.43 -3.66 3.60
N ALA A 111 -3.74 -4.76 3.94
CA ALA A 111 -3.95 -5.47 5.19
C ALA A 111 -3.55 -4.62 6.40
N ALA A 112 -2.46 -3.86 6.32
CA ALA A 112 -2.06 -2.94 7.39
C ALA A 112 -3.15 -1.90 7.66
N PHE A 113 -3.69 -1.26 6.61
CA PHE A 113 -4.79 -0.30 6.75
C PHE A 113 -6.09 -0.96 7.21
N SER A 114 -6.41 -2.16 6.70
CA SER A 114 -7.59 -2.88 7.13
C SER A 114 -7.54 -3.26 8.60
N ILE A 115 -6.40 -3.76 9.07
CA ILE A 115 -6.20 -4.15 10.46
C ILE A 115 -6.33 -2.92 11.37
N ASP A 116 -5.73 -1.78 10.99
CA ASP A 116 -5.85 -0.55 11.76
C ASP A 116 -7.30 -0.02 11.81
N GLY A 117 -8.02 -0.11 10.69
CA GLY A 117 -9.45 0.22 10.66
C GLY A 117 -10.30 -0.71 11.54
N LEU A 118 -9.98 -2.01 11.59
CA LEU A 118 -10.69 -2.97 12.42
C LEU A 118 -10.37 -2.83 13.91
N THR A 119 -9.11 -2.55 14.28
CA THR A 119 -8.70 -2.33 15.68
C THR A 119 -9.35 -1.07 16.25
N ALA A 120 -9.63 -0.06 15.41
CA ALA A 120 -10.40 1.11 15.79
C ALA A 120 -11.85 0.75 16.23
N ILE A 121 -12.46 -0.25 15.60
CA ILE A 121 -13.83 -0.70 15.92
C ILE A 121 -13.82 -1.55 17.21
N PHE A 122 -12.81 -2.40 17.38
CA PHE A 122 -12.70 -3.34 18.50
C PHE A 122 -11.61 -2.93 19.49
N ALA A 123 -11.71 -1.72 20.05
CA ALA A 123 -10.69 -1.14 20.94
C ALA A 123 -10.32 -2.03 22.15
N GLY A 124 -11.26 -2.88 22.63
CA GLY A 124 -11.02 -3.80 23.75
C GLY A 124 -10.22 -5.07 23.41
N ALA A 125 -9.92 -5.34 22.14
CA ALA A 125 -9.27 -6.58 21.70
C ALA A 125 -8.17 -6.32 20.64
N PHE A 126 -7.36 -5.29 20.86
CA PHE A 126 -6.32 -4.84 19.92
C PHE A 126 -5.41 -5.97 19.39
N TRP A 127 -4.73 -6.71 20.28
CA TRP A 127 -3.80 -7.77 19.88
C TRP A 127 -4.48 -8.95 19.17
N PRO A 128 -5.60 -9.51 19.70
CA PRO A 128 -6.34 -10.55 19.00
C PRO A 128 -6.74 -10.18 17.57
N VAL A 129 -7.20 -8.94 17.35
CA VAL A 129 -7.63 -8.47 16.03
C VAL A 129 -6.47 -8.40 15.05
N ILE A 130 -5.29 -7.94 15.48
CA ILE A 130 -4.09 -7.90 14.64
C ILE A 130 -3.67 -9.32 14.21
N ILE A 131 -3.60 -10.24 15.18
CA ILE A 131 -3.19 -11.63 14.92
C ILE A 131 -4.19 -12.30 13.96
N MET A 132 -5.48 -12.13 14.20
CA MET A 132 -6.54 -12.65 13.34
C MET A 132 -6.48 -12.06 11.95
N GLY A 133 -6.35 -10.73 11.82
CA GLY A 133 -6.29 -10.05 10.52
C GLY A 133 -5.08 -10.47 9.69
N ALA A 134 -3.90 -10.59 10.32
CA ALA A 134 -2.70 -11.09 9.65
C ALA A 134 -2.87 -12.55 9.18
N ALA A 135 -3.49 -13.41 9.99
CA ALA A 135 -3.77 -14.80 9.63
C ALA A 135 -4.78 -14.90 8.48
N LEU A 136 -5.84 -14.08 8.48
CA LEU A 136 -6.83 -14.03 7.41
C LEU A 136 -6.20 -13.57 6.09
N GLU A 137 -5.36 -12.53 6.13
CA GLU A 137 -4.68 -12.03 4.92
C GLU A 137 -3.72 -13.08 4.36
N ALA A 138 -2.89 -13.70 5.20
CA ALA A 138 -2.00 -14.77 4.77
C ALA A 138 -2.79 -15.95 4.19
N GLY A 139 -3.90 -16.34 4.83
CA GLY A 139 -4.81 -17.37 4.35
C GLY A 139 -5.40 -17.03 2.98
N LYS A 140 -5.82 -15.78 2.74
CA LYS A 140 -6.34 -15.31 1.45
C LYS A 140 -5.33 -15.46 0.33
N LEU A 141 -4.07 -15.04 0.55
CA LEU A 141 -3.02 -15.11 -0.45
C LEU A 141 -2.62 -16.56 -0.75
N VAL A 142 -2.50 -17.41 0.28
CA VAL A 142 -2.23 -18.84 0.10
C VAL A 142 -3.37 -19.53 -0.64
N ALA A 143 -4.63 -19.24 -0.27
CA ALA A 143 -5.81 -19.77 -0.96
C ALA A 143 -5.84 -19.35 -2.45
N ALA A 144 -5.54 -18.08 -2.73
CA ALA A 144 -5.47 -17.58 -4.10
C ALA A 144 -4.34 -18.24 -4.91
N ALA A 145 -3.14 -18.39 -4.32
CA ALA A 145 -2.03 -19.07 -4.95
C ALA A 145 -2.36 -20.55 -5.24
N TRP A 146 -2.88 -21.27 -4.25
CA TRP A 146 -3.30 -22.67 -4.40
C TRP A 146 -4.37 -22.83 -5.49
N LEU A 147 -5.34 -21.91 -5.53
CA LEU A 147 -6.39 -21.91 -6.53
C LEU A 147 -5.84 -21.77 -7.97
N THR A 148 -4.73 -21.05 -8.18
CA THR A 148 -4.09 -21.01 -9.51
C THR A 148 -3.45 -22.32 -9.92
N GLU A 149 -2.83 -23.03 -8.99
CA GLU A 149 -2.11 -24.27 -9.25
C GLU A 149 -3.08 -25.43 -9.45
N ASN A 150 -4.17 -25.45 -8.69
CA ASN A 150 -5.09 -26.57 -8.63
C ASN A 150 -6.43 -26.35 -9.35
N TRP A 151 -6.62 -25.24 -10.07
CA TRP A 151 -7.89 -24.87 -10.73
C TRP A 151 -8.53 -26.00 -11.57
N ARG A 152 -7.72 -26.79 -12.27
CA ARG A 152 -8.20 -27.88 -13.15
C ARG A 152 -8.25 -29.25 -12.48
N SER A 153 -7.51 -29.42 -11.38
CA SER A 153 -7.35 -30.71 -10.71
C SER A 153 -8.26 -30.85 -9.48
N ALA A 154 -8.67 -29.71 -8.89
CA ALA A 154 -9.53 -29.68 -7.72
C ALA A 154 -11.02 -29.88 -8.09
N PRO A 155 -11.83 -30.44 -7.18
CA PRO A 155 -13.27 -30.54 -7.37
C PRO A 155 -13.90 -29.13 -7.46
N PRO A 156 -14.89 -28.92 -8.35
CA PRO A 156 -15.45 -27.59 -8.62
C PRO A 156 -16.13 -26.96 -7.39
N LEU A 157 -16.66 -27.78 -6.48
CA LEU A 157 -17.23 -27.32 -5.21
C LEU A 157 -16.18 -26.62 -4.33
N LEU A 158 -14.97 -27.19 -4.25
CA LEU A 158 -13.88 -26.60 -3.46
C LEU A 158 -13.40 -25.28 -4.09
N CYS A 159 -13.28 -25.24 -5.42
CA CYS A 159 -12.96 -24.01 -6.14
C CYS A 159 -14.00 -22.91 -5.85
N LEU A 160 -15.29 -23.24 -5.91
CA LEU A 160 -16.36 -22.30 -5.61
C LEU A 160 -16.29 -21.79 -4.16
N VAL A 161 -16.10 -22.68 -3.18
CA VAL A 161 -15.94 -22.29 -1.77
C VAL A 161 -14.74 -21.36 -1.59
N LEU A 162 -13.58 -21.68 -2.17
CA LEU A 162 -12.39 -20.81 -2.08
C LEU A 162 -12.61 -19.46 -2.73
N VAL A 163 -13.24 -19.41 -3.91
CA VAL A 163 -13.57 -18.14 -4.59
C VAL A 163 -14.50 -17.28 -3.73
N VAL A 164 -15.55 -17.87 -3.16
CA VAL A 164 -16.49 -17.16 -2.28
C VAL A 164 -15.78 -16.69 -1.00
N MET A 165 -14.98 -17.53 -0.36
CA MET A 165 -14.23 -17.15 0.84
C MET A 165 -13.24 -16.02 0.54
N ILE A 166 -12.47 -16.10 -0.55
CA ILE A 166 -11.57 -15.03 -0.99
C ILE A 166 -12.37 -13.73 -1.21
N GLY A 167 -13.53 -13.80 -1.86
CA GLY A 167 -14.41 -12.64 -2.07
C GLY A 167 -14.93 -12.03 -0.76
N ILE A 168 -15.31 -12.86 0.22
CA ILE A 168 -15.71 -12.39 1.55
C ILE A 168 -14.53 -11.73 2.27
N LEU A 169 -13.34 -12.34 2.23
CA LEU A 169 -12.15 -11.74 2.84
C LEU A 169 -11.77 -10.42 2.15
N MET A 170 -11.97 -10.30 0.83
CA MET A 170 -11.82 -9.02 0.12
C MET A 170 -12.81 -7.98 0.62
N GLY A 171 -14.07 -8.36 0.83
CA GLY A 171 -15.08 -7.47 1.40
C GLY A 171 -14.74 -7.02 2.83
N LEU A 172 -14.24 -7.92 3.67
CA LEU A 172 -13.83 -7.59 5.04
C LEU A 172 -12.62 -6.65 5.04
N ASN A 173 -11.61 -6.94 4.22
CA ASN A 173 -10.46 -6.06 4.01
C ASN A 173 -10.91 -4.68 3.52
N ALA A 174 -11.89 -4.65 2.61
CA ALA A 174 -12.46 -3.39 2.13
C ALA A 174 -13.13 -2.57 3.25
N ILE A 175 -13.91 -3.21 4.12
CA ILE A 175 -14.52 -2.54 5.28
C ILE A 175 -13.44 -1.99 6.22
N GLY A 176 -12.38 -2.75 6.46
CA GLY A 176 -11.26 -2.30 7.30
C GLY A 176 -10.55 -1.08 6.71
N VAL A 177 -10.14 -1.14 5.43
CA VAL A 177 -9.44 -0.01 4.78
C VAL A 177 -10.34 1.23 4.76
N PHE A 178 -11.64 1.04 4.48
CA PHE A 178 -12.61 2.11 4.55
C PHE A 178 -12.70 2.73 5.95
N GLY A 179 -12.73 1.90 7.00
CA GLY A 179 -12.74 2.36 8.40
C GLY A 179 -11.50 3.20 8.73
N PHE A 180 -10.32 2.74 8.33
CA PHE A 180 -9.07 3.47 8.50
C PHE A 180 -9.07 4.84 7.79
N LEU A 181 -9.37 4.86 6.50
CA LEU A 181 -9.34 6.09 5.70
C LEU A 181 -10.42 7.09 6.14
N THR A 182 -11.61 6.60 6.49
CA THR A 182 -12.69 7.46 7.00
C THR A 182 -12.33 8.04 8.35
N ARG A 183 -11.75 7.23 9.26
CA ARG A 183 -11.28 7.72 10.56
C ARG A 183 -10.17 8.75 10.39
N ALA A 184 -9.17 8.49 9.56
CA ALA A 184 -8.07 9.44 9.33
C ALA A 184 -8.58 10.80 8.82
N HIS A 185 -9.61 10.79 7.96
CA HIS A 185 -10.26 12.02 7.51
C HIS A 185 -11.06 12.71 8.61
N LEU A 186 -11.88 11.96 9.36
CA LEU A 186 -12.68 12.48 10.46
C LEU A 186 -11.81 13.03 11.60
N ASP A 187 -10.79 12.30 12.03
CA ASP A 187 -9.87 12.73 13.09
C ASP A 187 -9.15 14.03 12.67
N HIS A 188 -8.78 14.18 11.39
CA HIS A 188 -8.20 15.42 10.89
C HIS A 188 -9.19 16.61 10.95
N MET A 189 -10.45 16.41 10.54
CA MET A 189 -11.47 17.46 10.61
C MET A 189 -11.83 17.81 12.06
N VAL A 190 -12.01 16.81 12.92
CA VAL A 190 -12.35 16.97 14.34
C VAL A 190 -11.23 17.67 15.09
N THR A 191 -9.97 17.33 14.84
CA THR A 191 -8.83 17.99 15.49
C THR A 191 -8.71 19.46 15.10
N VAL A 192 -8.96 19.80 13.84
CA VAL A 192 -9.02 21.18 13.37
C VAL A 192 -10.22 21.92 14.00
N ASP A 193 -11.41 21.32 13.97
CA ASP A 193 -12.61 21.93 14.53
C ASP A 193 -12.49 22.16 16.03
N LEU A 194 -11.97 21.21 16.82
CA LEU A 194 -11.74 21.39 18.26
C LEU A 194 -10.72 22.49 18.54
N ALA A 195 -9.61 22.51 17.80
CA ALA A 195 -8.57 23.52 17.98
C ALA A 195 -9.06 24.94 17.66
N LEU A 196 -9.93 25.07 16.66
CA LEU A 196 -10.55 26.34 16.29
C LEU A 196 -11.73 26.70 17.19
N ALA A 197 -12.54 25.72 17.62
CA ALA A 197 -13.72 25.92 18.45
C ALA A 197 -13.36 26.61 19.78
N ASP A 198 -12.30 26.15 20.45
CA ASP A 198 -11.84 26.74 21.71
C ASP A 198 -11.43 28.22 21.53
N ARG A 199 -10.68 28.52 20.46
CA ARG A 199 -10.28 29.89 20.10
C ARG A 199 -11.46 30.77 19.72
N THR A 200 -12.42 30.22 18.96
CA THR A 200 -13.64 30.95 18.61
C THR A 200 -14.47 31.28 19.84
N ALA A 201 -14.64 30.34 20.77
CA ALA A 201 -15.41 30.55 21.98
C ALA A 201 -14.78 31.61 22.90
N ASP A 202 -13.47 31.55 23.11
CA ASP A 202 -12.74 32.58 23.88
C ASP A 202 -12.85 33.96 23.21
N THR A 203 -12.64 34.03 21.89
CA THR A 203 -12.75 35.28 21.14
C THR A 203 -14.17 35.85 21.18
N GLU A 204 -15.21 35.01 21.05
CA GLU A 204 -16.61 35.43 21.15
C GLU A 204 -16.97 35.93 22.54
N ALA A 205 -16.49 35.28 23.60
CA ALA A 205 -16.71 35.73 24.97
C ALA A 205 -16.09 37.12 25.20
N ARG A 206 -14.83 37.33 24.74
CA ARG A 206 -14.16 38.63 24.80
C ARG A 206 -14.89 39.69 23.99
N LEU A 207 -15.35 39.34 22.78
CA LEU A 207 -16.08 40.24 21.90
C LEU A 207 -17.43 40.64 22.52
N ALA A 208 -18.13 39.72 23.17
CA ALA A 208 -19.37 40.01 23.89
C ALA A 208 -19.12 41.03 25.02
N ILE A 209 -18.13 40.78 25.88
CA ILE A 209 -17.75 41.69 26.99
C ILE A 209 -17.37 43.07 26.44
N GLN A 210 -16.49 43.11 25.44
CA GLN A 210 -16.01 44.35 24.83
C GLN A 210 -17.13 45.13 24.13
N SER A 211 -18.05 44.43 23.45
CA SER A 211 -19.20 45.07 22.80
C SER A 211 -20.17 45.68 23.81
N GLN A 212 -20.35 45.03 24.96
CA GLN A 212 -21.17 45.54 26.05
C GLN A 212 -20.52 46.78 26.70
N SER A 213 -19.21 46.75 26.93
CA SER A 213 -18.44 47.92 27.43
C SER A 213 -18.64 49.15 26.54
N VAL A 214 -18.49 48.99 25.23
CA VAL A 214 -18.73 50.07 24.24
C VAL A 214 -20.18 50.54 24.29
N ALA A 215 -21.16 49.62 24.35
CA ALA A 215 -22.58 49.97 24.42
C ALA A 215 -22.93 50.74 25.70
N ASP A 216 -22.33 50.39 26.84
CA ASP A 216 -22.55 51.10 28.10
C ASP A 216 -21.92 52.50 28.09
N LEU A 217 -20.75 52.67 27.47
CA LEU A 217 -20.16 53.99 27.24
C LEU A 217 -21.01 54.85 26.31
N ASP A 218 -21.53 54.27 25.22
CA ASP A 218 -22.45 54.97 24.30
C ASP A 218 -23.73 55.43 25.02
N ARG A 219 -24.29 54.61 25.94
CA ARG A 219 -25.43 55.00 26.79
C ARG A 219 -25.08 56.16 27.72
N ARG A 220 -23.89 56.12 28.37
CA ARG A 220 -23.43 57.20 29.26
C ARG A 220 -23.23 58.52 28.51
N ILE A 221 -22.65 58.47 27.31
CA ILE A 221 -22.50 59.65 26.44
C ILE A 221 -23.88 60.23 26.10
N ALA A 222 -24.85 59.39 25.69
CA ALA A 222 -26.20 59.83 25.38
C ALA A 222 -26.92 60.49 26.58
N GLN A 223 -26.74 59.96 27.80
CA GLN A 223 -27.27 60.55 29.03
C GLN A 223 -26.65 61.91 29.33
N ILE A 224 -25.34 62.07 29.12
CA ILE A 224 -24.66 63.35 29.30
C ILE A 224 -25.13 64.36 28.26
N ASP A 225 -25.27 63.96 27.00
CA ASP A 225 -25.74 64.82 25.91
C ASP A 225 -27.17 65.31 26.18
N ALA A 226 -28.07 64.42 26.61
CA ALA A 226 -29.44 64.79 27.01
C ALA A 226 -29.45 65.76 28.21
N ALA A 227 -28.58 65.54 29.21
CA ALA A 227 -28.49 66.43 30.37
C ALA A 227 -27.91 67.82 30.03
N ILE A 228 -26.96 67.88 29.08
CA ILE A 228 -26.41 69.14 28.56
C ILE A 228 -27.50 69.89 27.79
N GLU A 229 -28.25 69.22 26.93
CA GLU A 229 -29.35 69.81 26.15
C GLU A 229 -30.46 70.37 27.06
N GLU A 230 -30.88 69.62 28.07
CA GLU A 230 -31.82 70.09 29.10
C GLU A 230 -31.30 71.35 29.81
N SER A 231 -30.04 71.35 30.22
CA SER A 231 -29.43 72.50 30.91
C SER A 231 -29.37 73.74 30.02
N THR A 232 -29.19 73.55 28.71
CA THR A 232 -29.14 74.61 27.70
C THR A 232 -30.53 75.17 27.45
N ARG A 233 -31.55 74.32 27.35
CA ARG A 233 -32.96 74.72 27.15
C ARG A 233 -33.52 75.52 28.33
N LEU A 234 -33.17 75.15 29.55
CA LEU A 234 -33.66 75.83 30.76
C LEU A 234 -33.03 77.22 31.01
N GLY A 235 -32.06 77.66 30.18
CA GLY A 235 -31.57 79.04 30.18
C GLY A 235 -31.02 79.55 31.52
N ARG A 236 -30.44 78.69 32.35
CA ARG A 236 -30.02 79.06 33.72
C ARG A 236 -28.74 79.93 33.70
N PRO A 237 -28.65 81.01 34.51
CA PRO A 237 -27.53 81.95 34.47
C PRO A 237 -26.25 81.38 35.09
N ILE A 238 -25.09 81.93 34.66
CA ILE A 238 -23.66 81.82 35.09
C ILE A 238 -23.22 80.57 35.88
N GLY A 239 -23.90 80.17 36.96
CA GLY A 239 -23.65 78.92 37.68
C GLY A 239 -23.94 77.64 36.86
N ALA A 240 -24.90 77.69 35.92
CA ALA A 240 -25.17 76.56 35.02
C ALA A 240 -24.10 76.39 33.92
N MET A 241 -23.42 77.48 33.55
CA MET A 241 -22.33 77.46 32.57
C MET A 241 -21.13 76.65 33.08
N ARG A 242 -20.79 76.81 34.37
CA ARG A 242 -19.70 76.05 35.02
C ARG A 242 -20.00 74.56 35.14
N ILE A 243 -21.28 74.19 35.34
CA ILE A 243 -21.73 72.79 35.38
C ILE A 243 -21.73 72.17 33.98
N ALA A 244 -22.14 72.93 32.96
CA ALA A 244 -22.09 72.51 31.56
C ALA A 244 -20.64 72.29 31.09
N ASP A 245 -19.72 73.17 31.45
CA ASP A 245 -18.29 73.01 31.13
C ASP A 245 -17.67 71.79 31.82
N GLN A 246 -18.03 71.52 33.07
CA GLN A 246 -17.60 70.29 33.76
C GLN A 246 -18.10 69.04 33.03
N LYS A 247 -19.40 68.99 32.68
CA LYS A 247 -19.99 67.86 31.94
C LYS A 247 -19.36 67.68 30.55
N ARG A 248 -18.93 68.75 29.88
CA ARG A 248 -18.22 68.67 28.59
C ARG A 248 -16.84 68.03 28.72
N ARG A 249 -16.11 68.27 29.83
CA ARG A 249 -14.83 67.60 30.11
C ARG A 249 -15.04 66.12 30.44
N ASP A 250 -15.98 65.83 31.33
CA ASP A 250 -16.35 64.45 31.69
C ASP A 250 -16.77 63.66 30.43
N ARG A 251 -17.50 64.31 29.50
CA ARG A 251 -17.83 63.74 28.19
C ARG A 251 -16.59 63.45 27.35
N ALA A 252 -15.63 64.38 27.27
CA ALA A 252 -14.42 64.18 26.49
C ALA A 252 -13.62 62.97 26.99
N ASP A 253 -13.53 62.79 28.31
CA ASP A 253 -12.87 61.64 28.93
C ASP A 253 -13.59 60.32 28.60
N ILE A 254 -14.92 60.29 28.68
CA ILE A 254 -15.73 59.11 28.33
C ILE A 254 -15.64 58.80 26.83
N VAL A 255 -15.62 59.82 25.96
CA VAL A 255 -15.45 59.64 24.52
C VAL A 255 -14.07 59.07 24.20
N ALA A 256 -13.01 59.53 24.89
CA ALA A 256 -11.67 58.97 24.74
C ALA A 256 -11.61 57.51 25.19
N ALA A 257 -12.21 57.17 26.33
CA ALA A 257 -12.34 55.79 26.79
C ALA A 257 -13.11 54.92 25.78
N ARG A 258 -14.22 55.42 25.25
CA ARG A 258 -15.01 54.76 24.21
C ARG A 258 -14.21 54.51 22.94
N GLN A 259 -13.37 55.47 22.53
CA GLN A 259 -12.49 55.33 21.38
C GLN A 259 -11.49 54.17 21.59
N HIS A 260 -10.90 54.07 22.78
CA HIS A 260 -9.98 53.00 23.15
C HIS A 260 -10.67 51.62 23.15
N GLU A 261 -11.84 51.52 23.80
CA GLU A 261 -12.63 50.29 23.85
C GLU A 261 -13.13 49.86 22.45
N ALA A 262 -13.47 50.82 21.59
CA ALA A 262 -13.88 50.56 20.21
C ALA A 262 -12.72 50.06 19.33
N GLN A 263 -11.49 50.54 19.57
CA GLN A 263 -10.29 50.01 18.90
C GLN A 263 -10.01 48.56 19.34
N ALA A 264 -10.11 48.27 20.65
CA ALA A 264 -9.98 46.90 21.15
C ALA A 264 -11.05 45.96 20.55
N LEU A 265 -12.31 46.43 20.45
CA LEU A 265 -13.39 45.68 19.79
C LEU A 265 -13.11 45.41 18.31
N ALA A 266 -12.57 46.41 17.59
CA ALA A 266 -12.19 46.25 16.19
C ALA A 266 -11.09 45.19 16.03
N ASN A 267 -10.08 45.18 16.90
CA ASN A 267 -9.02 44.18 16.90
C ASN A 267 -9.55 42.77 17.14
N LEU A 268 -10.45 42.59 18.11
CA LEU A 268 -11.11 41.29 18.38
C LEU A 268 -11.96 40.82 17.19
N ARG A 269 -12.63 41.73 16.48
CA ARG A 269 -13.37 41.38 15.25
C ARG A 269 -12.44 40.92 14.12
N VAL A 270 -11.28 41.56 13.98
CA VAL A 270 -10.26 41.13 13.01
C VAL A 270 -9.69 39.77 13.39
N GLU A 271 -9.43 39.51 14.67
CA GLU A 271 -9.00 38.21 15.17
C GLU A 271 -10.03 37.12 14.87
N LYS A 272 -11.31 37.36 15.17
CA LYS A 272 -12.41 36.45 14.80
C LYS A 272 -12.43 36.18 13.29
N ALA A 273 -12.34 37.22 12.47
CA ALA A 273 -12.33 37.06 11.01
C ALA A 273 -11.14 36.25 10.50
N LYS A 274 -9.98 36.33 11.18
CA LYS A 274 -8.81 35.48 10.87
C LYS A 274 -9.08 34.02 11.24
N ILE A 275 -9.64 33.75 12.41
CA ILE A 275 -10.01 32.38 12.83
C ILE A 275 -11.04 31.78 11.85
N ASP A 276 -12.06 32.55 11.45
CA ASP A 276 -13.04 32.13 10.44
C ASP A 276 -12.42 31.90 9.06
N ALA A 277 -11.35 32.63 8.73
CA ALA A 277 -10.58 32.40 7.51
C ALA A 277 -9.72 31.13 7.59
N GLU A 278 -9.13 30.84 8.75
CA GLU A 278 -8.39 29.59 9.02
C GLU A 278 -9.33 28.39 8.90
N ARG A 279 -10.54 28.47 9.47
CA ARG A 279 -11.56 27.43 9.34
C ARG A 279 -11.92 27.16 7.88
N ARG A 280 -12.23 28.21 7.12
CA ARG A 280 -12.55 28.10 5.69
C ARG A 280 -11.39 27.55 4.87
N ARG A 281 -10.13 27.83 5.24
CA ARG A 281 -8.95 27.26 4.58
C ARG A 281 -8.84 25.76 4.83
N ALA A 282 -9.01 25.32 6.07
CA ALA A 282 -8.98 23.89 6.40
C ALA A 282 -10.11 23.11 5.72
N GLU A 283 -11.31 23.70 5.60
CA GLU A 283 -12.40 23.13 4.81
C GLU A 283 -12.09 23.12 3.30
N ALA A 284 -11.37 24.14 2.80
CA ALA A 284 -10.99 24.28 1.40
C ALA A 284 -9.86 23.34 0.96
N ASP A 285 -9.00 22.84 1.87
CA ASP A 285 -7.97 21.83 1.57
C ASP A 285 -8.57 20.51 1.06
N VAL A 286 -9.86 20.29 1.33
CA VAL A 286 -10.65 19.17 0.81
C VAL A 286 -11.22 19.46 -0.60
N GLY A 287 -10.81 20.57 -1.22
CA GLY A 287 -11.25 21.07 -2.54
C GLY A 287 -11.21 20.06 -3.69
N PRO A 288 -10.19 19.19 -3.83
CA PRO A 288 -10.19 18.14 -4.85
C PRO A 288 -11.37 17.18 -4.74
N VAL A 289 -11.84 16.89 -3.52
CA VAL A 289 -13.01 16.03 -3.31
C VAL A 289 -14.29 16.73 -3.73
N ARG A 290 -14.38 18.05 -3.56
CA ARG A 290 -15.53 18.83 -4.02
C ARG A 290 -15.67 18.80 -5.55
N TYR A 291 -14.57 18.93 -6.29
CA TYR A 291 -14.58 18.74 -7.73
C TYR A 291 -15.00 17.33 -8.14
N LEU A 292 -14.53 16.32 -7.39
CA LEU A 292 -14.92 14.94 -7.65
C LEU A 292 -16.40 14.68 -7.33
N ALA A 293 -16.94 15.31 -6.28
CA ALA A 293 -18.34 15.28 -5.89
C ALA A 293 -19.24 15.83 -7.00
N GLU A 294 -18.87 16.98 -7.58
CA GLU A 294 -19.57 17.58 -8.71
C GLU A 294 -19.53 16.66 -9.95
N LEU A 295 -18.37 16.02 -10.22
CA LEU A 295 -18.21 15.10 -11.35
C LEU A 295 -19.13 13.87 -11.23
N ILE A 296 -19.34 13.35 -10.02
CA ILE A 296 -20.22 12.20 -9.74
C ILE A 296 -21.68 12.60 -9.44
N GLY A 297 -22.03 13.87 -9.65
CA GLY A 297 -23.40 14.37 -9.50
C GLY A 297 -23.90 14.47 -8.05
N MET A 298 -22.99 14.49 -7.07
CA MET A 298 -23.33 14.71 -5.67
C MET A 298 -23.30 16.21 -5.34
N PRO A 299 -24.24 16.69 -4.51
CA PRO A 299 -24.25 18.10 -4.11
C PRO A 299 -22.95 18.42 -3.37
N ALA A 300 -22.26 19.48 -3.80
CA ALA A 300 -20.98 19.94 -3.24
C ALA A 300 -21.06 20.31 -1.73
N THR A 301 -22.26 20.38 -1.18
CA THR A 301 -22.53 20.59 0.25
C THR A 301 -22.34 19.33 1.09
N ASP A 302 -22.38 18.14 0.48
CA ASP A 302 -22.23 16.85 1.17
C ASP A 302 -20.86 16.21 0.84
N LEU A 303 -19.81 16.92 1.29
CA LEU A 303 -18.43 16.55 1.05
C LEU A 303 -18.08 15.22 1.72
N GLU A 304 -18.63 14.97 2.90
CA GLU A 304 -18.38 13.74 3.67
C GLU A 304 -18.86 12.50 2.91
N ARG A 305 -20.07 12.54 2.32
CA ARG A 305 -20.57 11.45 1.47
C ARG A 305 -19.69 11.22 0.24
N SER A 306 -19.16 12.30 -0.32
CA SER A 306 -18.29 12.26 -1.49
C SER A 306 -16.94 11.61 -1.17
N VAL A 307 -16.33 11.97 -0.03
CA VAL A 307 -15.13 11.29 0.50
C VAL A 307 -15.42 9.80 0.70
N ARG A 308 -16.53 9.43 1.35
CA ARG A 308 -16.87 8.03 1.61
C ARG A 308 -17.03 7.21 0.32
N MET A 309 -17.71 7.75 -0.69
CA MET A 309 -17.89 7.09 -1.99
C MET A 309 -16.56 6.94 -2.74
N LEU A 310 -15.71 7.97 -2.72
CA LEU A 310 -14.37 7.90 -3.30
C LEU A 310 -13.52 6.83 -2.61
N THR A 311 -13.52 6.81 -1.28
CA THR A 311 -12.84 5.79 -0.48
C THR A 311 -13.36 4.40 -0.82
N LEU A 312 -14.69 4.21 -0.92
CA LEU A 312 -15.29 2.94 -1.31
C LEU A 312 -14.83 2.50 -2.71
N ALA A 313 -14.79 3.41 -3.68
CA ALA A 313 -14.35 3.13 -5.04
C ALA A 313 -12.86 2.74 -5.10
N LEU A 314 -12.01 3.44 -4.36
CA LEU A 314 -10.58 3.12 -4.27
C LEU A 314 -10.36 1.73 -3.67
N VAL A 315 -11.04 1.46 -2.56
CA VAL A 315 -10.90 0.21 -1.81
C VAL A 315 -11.48 -0.99 -2.58
N ALA A 316 -12.55 -0.79 -3.34
CA ALA A 316 -13.14 -1.82 -4.19
C ALA A 316 -12.19 -2.32 -5.29
N VAL A 317 -11.16 -1.55 -5.66
CA VAL A 317 -10.17 -1.94 -6.67
C VAL A 317 -8.91 -2.52 -6.04
N LEU A 318 -8.50 -2.01 -4.87
CA LEU A 318 -7.20 -2.30 -4.26
C LEU A 318 -6.96 -3.81 -4.06
N ASP A 319 -7.88 -4.49 -3.37
CA ASP A 319 -7.70 -5.89 -3.01
C ASP A 319 -7.96 -6.86 -4.18
N PRO A 320 -9.02 -6.68 -5.00
CA PRO A 320 -9.17 -7.46 -6.23
C PRO A 320 -7.97 -7.34 -7.16
N MET A 321 -7.33 -6.17 -7.22
CA MET A 321 -6.11 -5.98 -8.01
C MET A 321 -4.92 -6.76 -7.44
N ALA A 322 -4.73 -6.77 -6.11
CA ALA A 322 -3.67 -7.55 -5.47
C ALA A 322 -3.82 -9.05 -5.76
N VAL A 323 -5.03 -9.59 -5.58
CA VAL A 323 -5.30 -11.00 -5.89
C VAL A 323 -5.19 -11.26 -7.38
N ALA A 324 -5.73 -10.43 -8.26
CA ALA A 324 -5.60 -10.61 -9.71
C ALA A 324 -4.13 -10.66 -10.17
N LEU A 325 -3.28 -9.80 -9.63
CA LEU A 325 -1.84 -9.79 -9.92
C LEU A 325 -1.14 -11.04 -9.37
N LEU A 326 -1.51 -11.50 -8.17
CA LEU A 326 -1.02 -12.77 -7.61
C LEU A 326 -1.42 -13.95 -8.50
N LEU A 327 -2.69 -13.99 -8.92
CA LEU A 327 -3.21 -15.01 -9.82
C LEU A 327 -2.46 -14.98 -11.16
N ALA A 328 -2.22 -13.80 -11.73
CA ALA A 328 -1.50 -13.62 -13.00
C ALA A 328 -0.01 -14.03 -12.90
N ALA A 329 0.63 -13.81 -11.75
CA ALA A 329 2.00 -14.23 -11.51
C ALA A 329 2.11 -15.77 -11.38
N GLY A 330 1.14 -16.40 -10.70
CA GLY A 330 1.05 -17.85 -10.53
C GLY A 330 0.59 -18.61 -11.77
N ALA A 331 -0.25 -17.97 -12.62
CA ALA A 331 -0.79 -18.54 -13.84
C ALA A 331 0.34 -19.09 -14.73
N HIS A 332 0.40 -20.42 -14.80
CA HIS A 332 1.37 -21.12 -15.60
C HIS A 332 1.17 -20.85 -17.09
N THR A 333 2.28 -20.55 -17.76
CA THR A 333 2.46 -20.50 -19.23
C THR A 333 2.30 -21.93 -19.79
N GLY A 334 1.11 -22.50 -19.65
CA GLY A 334 0.74 -23.86 -20.06
C GLY A 334 -0.05 -23.90 -21.37
N ARG A 335 -0.02 -22.82 -22.18
CA ARG A 335 -0.62 -22.81 -23.54
C ARG A 335 0.35 -23.24 -24.65
N ALA A 336 1.53 -23.78 -24.32
CA ALA A 336 2.52 -24.17 -25.33
C ALA A 336 2.46 -25.66 -25.76
N LEU A 337 1.52 -26.45 -25.24
CA LEU A 337 1.34 -27.85 -25.66
C LEU A 337 -0.16 -28.20 -25.70
N ARG A 338 -0.85 -27.67 -26.70
CA ARG A 338 -1.98 -28.32 -27.38
C ARG A 338 -1.85 -28.01 -28.86
#